data_AF-A0A8C2FGI6-F1
#
_entry.id   AF-A0A8C2FGI6-F1
#
_cell.length_a   1.000
_cell.length_b   1.000
_cell.length_c   1.000
_cell.angle_alpha   90.00
_cell.angle_beta   90.00
_cell.angle_gamma   90.00
#
_symmetry.space_group_name_H-M   'P 1'
#
loop_
_entity.id
_entity.type
_entity.pdbx_description
1 polymer ?
#
loop_
_entity_poly.entity_id
_entity_poly.type
_entity_poly.pdbx_seq_one_letter_code
_entity_poly.pdbx_strand_id
1 'polypeptide(L)'
;MEERARSCLLRSKDNLEQEIKVSYLMDHMVSDGILTNDEEARVLNKPTRREQAAALLEVLLMKDNRAYISFYNALVRESYGDLANLLHSGLPLLSPVGKRSFADRVSPSGNHFSHLDMYELCFFSIYY
;
A
#
# COMPACT_ATOMS: atom_id res chain seq x y z
N MET A 1 -9.05 -5.09 -9.59
CA MET A 1 -9.20 -4.36 -8.31
C MET A 1 -10.68 -4.09 -7.99
N GLU A 2 -11.09 -4.12 -6.71
CA GLU A 2 -12.44 -3.78 -6.21
C GLU A 2 -12.85 -2.32 -6.45
N GLU A 3 -14.15 -2.05 -6.58
CA GLU A 3 -14.70 -0.71 -6.80
C GLU A 3 -14.36 0.29 -5.68
N ARG A 4 -14.28 -0.16 -4.43
CA ARG A 4 -13.89 0.69 -3.29
C ARG A 4 -12.44 1.13 -3.38
N ALA A 5 -11.54 0.18 -3.67
CA ALA A 5 -10.12 0.45 -3.86
C ALA A 5 -9.90 1.38 -5.06
N ARG A 6 -10.59 1.12 -6.19
CA ARG A 6 -10.57 1.99 -7.37
C ARG A 6 -11.05 3.40 -7.04
N SER A 7 -12.17 3.54 -6.35
CA SER A 7 -12.74 4.84 -5.98
C SER A 7 -11.83 5.62 -5.03
N CYS A 8 -11.21 4.95 -4.05
CA CYS A 8 -10.25 5.60 -3.16
C CYS A 8 -8.99 6.05 -3.89
N LEU A 9 -8.46 5.20 -4.79
CA LEU A 9 -7.28 5.54 -5.59
C LEU A 9 -7.56 6.74 -6.50
N LEU A 10 -8.74 6.79 -7.13
CA LEU A 10 -9.18 7.93 -7.95
C LEU A 10 -9.40 9.21 -7.13
N ARG A 11 -9.98 9.11 -5.93
CA ARG A 11 -10.21 10.27 -5.06
C ARG A 11 -8.90 10.87 -4.55
N SER A 12 -7.94 10.02 -4.22
CA SER A 12 -6.63 10.42 -3.71
C SER A 12 -5.61 10.69 -4.82
N LYS A 13 -5.96 10.43 -6.09
CA LYS A 13 -5.09 10.56 -7.26
C LYS A 13 -4.40 11.92 -7.33
N ASP A 14 -5.11 13.01 -7.12
CA ASP A 14 -4.53 14.36 -7.21
C ASP A 14 -3.44 14.60 -6.17
N ASN A 15 -3.65 14.17 -4.92
CA ASN A 15 -2.65 14.26 -3.85
C ASN A 15 -1.43 13.36 -4.15
N LEU A 16 -1.67 12.13 -4.62
CA LEU A 16 -0.61 11.19 -4.96
C LEU A 16 0.24 11.72 -6.12
N GLU A 17 -0.38 12.32 -7.12
CA GLU A 17 0.31 12.91 -8.25
C GLU A 17 1.25 14.05 -7.87
N GLN A 18 0.90 14.84 -6.86
CA GLN A 18 1.68 16.02 -6.45
C GLN A 18 2.81 15.66 -5.47
N GLU A 19 2.56 14.73 -4.56
CA GLU A 19 3.43 14.49 -3.40
C GLU A 19 4.35 13.25 -3.57
N ILE A 20 4.03 12.30 -4.47
CA ILE A 20 4.76 11.03 -4.54
C ILE A 20 5.95 11.07 -5.50
N LYS A 21 7.04 10.41 -5.11
CA LYS A 21 8.13 10.05 -6.03
C LYS A 21 7.98 8.60 -6.44
N VAL A 22 7.46 8.38 -7.64
CA VAL A 22 7.22 7.03 -8.16
C VAL A 22 8.49 6.18 -8.28
N SER A 23 9.66 6.78 -8.50
CA SER A 23 10.91 6.02 -8.75
C SER A 23 11.24 5.02 -7.63
N TYR A 24 11.07 5.40 -6.36
CA TYR A 24 11.35 4.51 -5.23
C TYR A 24 10.22 3.52 -5.00
N LEU A 25 8.97 3.97 -5.15
CA LEU A 25 7.79 3.10 -4.99
C LEU A 25 7.77 1.99 -6.05
N MET A 26 8.19 2.32 -7.26
CA MET A 26 8.23 1.38 -8.39
C MET A 26 9.30 0.32 -8.21
N ASP A 27 10.47 0.66 -7.66
CA ASP A 27 11.51 -0.32 -7.33
C ASP A 27 10.97 -1.39 -6.37
N HIS A 28 10.29 -0.95 -5.30
CA HIS A 28 9.59 -1.87 -4.39
C HIS A 28 8.54 -2.71 -5.12
N MET A 29 7.71 -2.10 -5.97
CA MET A 29 6.65 -2.82 -6.70
C MET A 29 7.18 -3.78 -7.78
N VAL A 30 8.32 -3.49 -8.39
CA VAL A 30 9.02 -4.39 -9.34
C VAL A 30 9.62 -5.55 -8.56
N SER A 31 10.24 -5.28 -7.41
CA SER A 31 10.76 -6.33 -6.51
C SER A 31 9.65 -7.25 -6.00
N ASP A 32 8.45 -6.70 -5.73
CA ASP A 32 7.24 -7.44 -5.36
C ASP A 32 6.61 -8.22 -6.54
N GLY A 33 7.14 -8.07 -7.77
CA GLY A 33 6.64 -8.71 -8.98
C GLY A 33 5.29 -8.14 -9.46
N ILE A 34 4.88 -6.98 -8.96
CA ILE A 34 3.62 -6.31 -9.29
C ILE A 34 3.77 -5.49 -10.57
N LEU A 35 4.88 -4.76 -10.70
CA LEU A 35 5.26 -4.06 -11.92
C LEU A 35 6.31 -4.86 -12.70
N THR A 36 6.21 -4.80 -14.02
CA THR A 36 7.29 -5.24 -14.91
C THR A 36 8.25 -4.09 -15.21
N ASN A 37 9.50 -4.40 -15.54
CA ASN A 37 10.50 -3.39 -15.94
C ASN A 37 10.05 -2.56 -17.17
N ASP A 38 9.23 -3.12 -18.05
CA ASP A 38 8.67 -2.39 -19.20
C ASP A 38 7.64 -1.35 -18.75
N GLU A 39 6.70 -1.74 -17.87
CA GLU A 39 5.76 -0.83 -17.24
C GLU A 39 6.50 0.28 -16.48
N GLU A 40 7.59 -0.09 -15.80
CA GLU A 40 8.41 0.86 -15.08
C GLU A 40 9.02 1.89 -16.01
N ALA A 41 9.73 1.43 -17.04
CA ALA A 41 10.36 2.30 -18.02
C ALA A 41 9.32 3.22 -18.68
N ARG A 42 8.12 2.73 -19.01
CA ARG A 42 7.03 3.52 -19.61
C ARG A 42 6.54 4.64 -18.70
N VAL A 43 6.45 4.37 -17.40
CA VAL A 43 6.07 5.37 -16.40
C VAL A 43 7.20 6.38 -16.23
N LEU A 44 8.45 5.95 -16.09
CA LEU A 44 9.61 6.83 -15.94
C LEU A 44 9.87 7.69 -17.18
N ASN A 45 9.49 7.22 -18.37
CA ASN A 45 9.59 7.97 -19.62
C ASN A 45 8.70 9.22 -19.64
N LYS A 46 7.74 9.36 -18.72
CA LYS A 46 6.88 10.55 -18.66
C LYS A 46 7.71 11.80 -18.28
N PRO A 47 7.41 12.96 -18.89
CA PRO A 47 8.26 14.14 -18.78
C PRO A 47 8.13 14.86 -17.43
N THR A 48 7.00 14.71 -16.75
CA THR A 48 6.75 15.34 -15.45
C THR A 48 6.51 14.30 -14.36
N ARG A 49 6.99 14.56 -13.13
CA ARG A 49 6.73 13.68 -11.97
C ARG A 49 5.25 13.37 -11.78
N ARG A 50 4.42 14.38 -12.05
CA ARG A 50 2.97 14.30 -11.95
C ARG A 50 2.39 13.31 -12.95
N GLU A 51 2.84 13.35 -14.20
CA GLU A 51 2.44 12.36 -15.21
C GLU A 51 3.01 10.97 -14.95
N GLN A 52 4.22 10.87 -14.38
CA GLN A 52 4.77 9.58 -13.94
C GLN A 52 3.86 8.96 -12.89
N ALA A 53 3.46 9.71 -11.87
CA ALA A 53 2.51 9.27 -10.85
C ALA A 53 1.14 8.90 -11.44
N ALA A 54 0.60 9.72 -12.35
CA ALA A 54 -0.64 9.42 -13.05
C ALA A 54 -0.56 8.08 -13.81
N ALA A 55 0.53 7.85 -14.53
CA ALA A 55 0.75 6.62 -15.29
C ALA A 55 0.88 5.40 -14.38
N LEU A 56 1.57 5.52 -13.24
CA LEU A 56 1.65 4.44 -12.25
C LEU A 56 0.26 4.09 -11.70
N LEU A 57 -0.54 5.10 -11.39
CA LEU A 57 -1.91 4.94 -10.88
C LEU A 57 -2.81 4.27 -11.93
N GLU A 58 -2.64 4.59 -13.22
CA GLU A 58 -3.35 3.91 -14.31
C GLU A 58 -2.98 2.43 -14.43
N VAL A 59 -1.69 2.10 -14.31
CA VAL A 59 -1.23 0.70 -14.26
C VAL A 59 -1.85 -0.04 -13.07
N LEU A 60 -1.85 0.60 -11.90
CA LEU A 60 -2.48 0.08 -10.68
C LEU A 60 -3.98 -0.18 -10.86
N LEU A 61 -4.70 0.71 -11.55
CA LEU A 61 -6.13 0.54 -11.83
C LEU A 61 -6.45 -0.65 -12.74
N MET A 62 -5.50 -1.02 -13.61
CA MET A 62 -5.60 -2.21 -14.46
C MET A 62 -5.21 -3.51 -13.74
N LYS A 63 -4.57 -3.43 -12.57
CA LYS A 63 -4.10 -4.58 -11.81
C LYS A 63 -5.10 -5.05 -10.74
N ASP A 64 -4.74 -6.15 -10.09
CA ASP A 64 -5.52 -6.77 -9.01
C ASP A 64 -5.34 -6.07 -7.66
N ASN A 65 -6.16 -6.48 -6.69
CA ASN A 65 -6.12 -5.98 -5.31
C ASN A 65 -4.73 -6.09 -4.67
N ARG A 66 -3.92 -7.07 -5.07
CA ARG A 66 -2.53 -7.22 -4.59
C ARG A 66 -1.67 -6.02 -4.94
N ALA A 67 -1.85 -5.44 -6.12
CA ALA A 67 -1.10 -4.27 -6.54
C ALA A 67 -1.41 -3.04 -5.68
N TYR A 68 -2.68 -2.90 -5.29
CA TYR A 68 -3.11 -1.86 -4.34
C TYR A 68 -2.40 -1.98 -2.99
N ILE A 69 -2.34 -3.20 -2.45
CA ILE A 69 -1.74 -3.48 -1.15
C ILE A 69 -0.23 -3.23 -1.24
N SER A 70 0.45 -3.76 -2.25
CA SER A 70 1.88 -3.54 -2.46
C SER A 70 2.23 -2.04 -2.59
N PHE A 71 1.43 -1.28 -3.33
CA PHE A 71 1.58 0.17 -3.43
C PHE A 71 1.39 0.89 -2.09
N TYR A 72 0.38 0.51 -1.31
CA TYR A 72 0.19 1.03 0.05
C TYR A 72 1.40 0.74 0.93
N ASN A 73 1.98 -0.46 0.84
CA ASN A 73 3.16 -0.84 1.63
C ASN A 73 4.38 -0.03 1.23
N ALA A 74 4.57 0.19 -0.07
CA ALA A 74 5.65 1.01 -0.57
C ALA A 74 5.52 2.44 -0.02
N LEU A 75 4.30 3.00 0.06
CA LEU A 75 4.08 4.31 0.69
C LEU A 75 4.41 4.31 2.19
N VAL A 76 4.04 3.27 2.93
CA VAL A 76 4.39 3.14 4.36
C VAL A 76 5.90 3.04 4.55
N ARG A 77 6.59 2.22 3.73
CA ARG A 77 8.06 2.05 3.78
C ARG A 77 8.82 3.33 3.47
N GLU A 78 8.35 4.07 2.46
CA GLU A 78 8.95 5.34 2.04
C GLU A 78 8.52 6.52 2.94
N SER A 79 7.89 6.25 4.10
CA SER A 79 7.43 7.26 5.08
C SER A 79 6.38 8.25 4.55
N TYR A 80 5.62 7.87 3.52
CA TYR A 80 4.45 8.61 3.03
C TYR A 80 3.18 8.30 3.85
N GLY A 81 3.25 8.53 5.16
CA GLY A 81 2.18 8.18 6.11
C GLY A 81 0.83 8.84 5.80
N ASP A 82 0.82 10.12 5.41
CA ASP A 82 -0.41 10.85 5.07
C ASP A 82 -1.11 10.28 3.82
N LEU A 83 -0.32 9.93 2.80
CA LEU A 83 -0.82 9.33 1.57
C LEU A 83 -1.28 7.89 1.81
N ALA A 84 -0.55 7.14 2.63
CA ALA A 84 -0.98 5.81 3.06
C ALA A 84 -2.32 5.89 3.80
N ASN A 85 -2.49 6.83 4.74
CA ASN A 85 -3.75 7.03 5.45
C ASN A 85 -4.93 7.37 4.53
N LEU A 86 -4.69 8.15 3.47
CA LEU A 86 -5.69 8.42 2.41
C LEU A 86 -6.16 7.13 1.71
N LEU A 87 -5.23 6.21 1.42
CA LEU A 87 -5.51 4.93 0.77
C LEU A 87 -6.04 3.87 1.74
N HIS A 88 -5.78 4.01 3.04
CA HIS A 88 -6.17 3.03 4.07
C HIS A 88 -7.68 2.72 4.05
N SER A 89 -8.50 3.74 3.80
CA SER A 89 -9.97 3.60 3.69
C SER A 89 -10.44 2.73 2.51
N GLY A 90 -9.61 2.58 1.49
CA GLY A 90 -9.90 1.82 0.27
C GLY A 90 -9.28 0.44 0.23
N LEU A 91 -8.46 0.08 1.24
CA LEU A 91 -7.87 -1.25 1.30
C LEU A 91 -8.99 -2.29 1.34
N PRO A 92 -8.99 -3.28 0.42
CA PRO A 92 -9.87 -4.42 0.55
C PRO A 92 -9.53 -5.01 1.91
N LEU A 93 -10.52 -5.09 2.80
CA LEU A 93 -10.31 -5.45 4.20
C LEU A 93 -9.41 -6.69 4.26
N LEU A 94 -8.12 -6.49 4.53
CA LEU A 94 -7.31 -7.44 5.25
C LEU A 94 -7.85 -7.39 6.68
N SER A 95 -9.13 -7.73 6.84
CA SER A 95 -9.66 -8.09 8.12
C SER A 95 -8.77 -9.22 8.56
N PRO A 96 -8.04 -9.10 9.67
CA PRO A 96 -7.57 -10.28 10.34
C PRO A 96 -8.85 -11.02 10.72
N VAL A 97 -9.24 -12.02 9.93
CA VAL A 97 -10.00 -13.14 10.47
C VAL A 97 -9.08 -13.79 11.50
N GLY A 98 -9.09 -13.23 12.70
CA GLY A 98 -7.92 -13.35 13.54
C GLY A 98 -8.01 -12.76 14.93
N LYS A 99 -9.16 -12.22 15.36
CA LYS A 99 -9.51 -12.33 16.78
C LYS A 99 -9.85 -13.80 17.01
N ARG A 100 -8.80 -14.61 17.13
CA ARG A 100 -8.85 -15.92 17.79
C ARG A 100 -9.33 -15.65 19.21
N SER A 101 -10.64 -15.63 19.40
CA SER A 101 -11.26 -15.82 20.71
C SER A 101 -11.01 -17.26 21.13
N PHE A 102 -9.76 -17.54 21.49
CA PHE A 102 -9.39 -18.76 22.18
C PHE A 102 -8.92 -18.39 23.58
N ALA A 103 -9.70 -18.88 24.54
CA ALA A 103 -9.38 -19.13 25.94
C ALA A 103 -9.28 -17.90 26.88
N ASP A 104 -10.39 -17.68 27.59
CA ASP A 104 -10.52 -17.79 29.05
C ASP A 104 -9.23 -17.67 29.91
N ARG A 105 -9.30 -16.78 30.91
CA ARG A 105 -8.49 -16.65 32.14
C ARG A 105 -7.02 -16.22 32.02
N VAL A 106 -6.75 -14.95 32.40
CA VAL A 106 -6.03 -14.52 33.63
C VAL A 106 -5.67 -13.03 33.53
N SER A 107 -6.03 -12.25 34.56
CA SER A 107 -5.68 -10.83 34.76
C SER A 107 -4.20 -10.65 35.20
N PRO A 108 -3.75 -9.44 35.56
CA PRO A 108 -3.37 -8.31 34.71
C PRO A 108 -1.88 -7.98 34.90
N SER A 109 -1.16 -7.50 33.89
CA SER A 109 0.04 -6.65 34.07
C SER A 109 0.49 -6.10 32.73
N GLY A 110 1.09 -4.92 32.79
CA GLY A 110 1.36 -4.03 31.67
C GLY A 110 1.94 -4.71 30.44
N ASN A 111 1.50 -4.24 29.29
CA ASN A 111 2.39 -3.59 28.36
C ASN A 111 1.56 -2.73 27.42
N HIS A 112 1.86 -1.44 27.45
CA HIS A 112 1.42 -0.45 26.48
C HIS A 112 2.12 -0.80 25.17
N PHE A 113 1.59 -1.79 24.44
CA PHE A 113 2.11 -2.15 23.13
C PHE A 113 1.40 -1.29 22.10
N SER A 114 2.14 -0.31 21.59
CA SER A 114 1.71 0.62 20.57
C SER A 114 1.15 -0.13 19.37
N HIS A 115 -0.01 0.30 18.90
CA HIS A 115 -0.72 -0.25 17.75
C HIS A 115 0.11 -0.26 16.45
N LEU A 116 1.30 0.37 16.43
CA LEU A 116 2.22 0.38 15.28
C LEU A 116 3.12 -0.85 15.19
N ASP A 117 3.45 -1.54 16.29
CA ASP A 117 4.37 -2.71 16.25
C ASP A 117 3.71 -3.99 15.72
N MET A 118 2.37 -4.00 15.63
CA MET A 118 1.59 -5.13 15.06
C MET A 118 1.60 -5.14 13.53
N TYR A 119 1.72 -3.97 12.88
CA TYR A 119 1.75 -3.88 11.42
C TYR A 119 3.11 -4.28 10.84
N GLU A 120 4.21 -3.99 11.54
CA GLU A 120 5.56 -4.43 11.15
C GLU A 120 5.71 -5.96 11.17
N LEU A 121 5.10 -6.63 12.16
CA LEU A 121 5.20 -8.09 12.30
C LEU A 121 4.30 -8.87 11.34
N CYS A 122 3.12 -8.34 10.96
CA CYS A 122 2.32 -8.95 9.90
C CYS A 122 2.93 -8.71 8.50
N PHE A 123 3.74 -7.67 8.33
CA PHE A 123 4.40 -7.37 7.06
C PHE A 123 5.50 -8.35 6.69
N PHE A 124 6.27 -8.81 7.68
CA PHE A 124 7.39 -9.71 7.45
C PHE A 124 6.99 -11.17 7.18
N SER A 125 5.81 -11.62 7.61
CA SER A 125 5.39 -13.03 7.46
C SER A 125 4.67 -13.37 6.15
N ILE A 126 4.41 -12.42 5.25
CA ILE A 126 3.79 -12.72 3.94
C ILE A 126 4.86 -12.88 2.83
N TYR A 127 6.11 -12.49 3.10
CA TYR A 127 7.23 -12.51 2.14
C TYR A 127 8.45 -13.34 2.61
N TYR A 128 8.23 -14.41 3.37
CA TYR A 128 9.24 -15.48 3.55
C TYR A 128 8.57 -16.86 3.70
#